data_AF-A0A022S0M5-F1
#
_entry.id   AF-A0A022S0M5-F1
#
_cell.length_a   1.000
_cell.length_b   1.000
_cell.length_c   1.000
_cell.angle_alpha   90.00
_cell.angle_beta   90.00
_cell.angle_gamma   90.00
#
_symmetry.space_group_name_H-M   'P 1'
#
loop_
_entity.id
_entity.type
_entity.pdbx_description
1 polymer ?
#
loop_
_entity_poly.entity_id
_entity_poly.type
_entity_poly.pdbx_seq_one_letter_code
_entity_poly.pdbx_strand_id
1 'polypeptide(L)'
;MVKVEIDNGIVKLTLMKPSGYISGVRYKGIDNILENRLKEARRGYWDIVWSRPDIRTRSFFDTLESTSFRVVAETEDQVEISFTKTWNLSLGNNFVPLNIDKRYIVLSGVSGFYSYAIFEHLKGWPDLNVDEARIAFKLRHDMFDYMAISDDKQRIMPTENDRIIGQTLDYGEAVLLTNPVNPKLRGEVDDKYQYSCDNKDNRVHGWISSDKRIGFWVITPSDEFRAGGPFKPDLTSHAGPTALA
;
A
#
# COMPACT_ATOMS: atom_id res chain seq x y z
N MET A 1 9.14 -11.14 17.54
CA MET A 1 9.38 -9.82 16.91
C MET A 1 8.76 -8.76 17.80
N VAL A 2 9.44 -7.62 17.95
CA VAL A 2 8.93 -6.48 18.74
C VAL A 2 7.98 -5.67 17.89
N LYS A 3 6.88 -5.19 18.49
CA LYS A 3 5.88 -4.34 17.84
C LYS A 3 5.78 -3.00 18.56
N VAL A 4 5.35 -1.98 17.82
CA VAL A 4 4.97 -0.67 18.36
C VAL A 4 3.49 -0.50 18.05
N GLU A 5 2.71 -0.14 19.07
CA GLU A 5 1.30 0.14 18.95
C GLU A 5 1.06 1.61 19.29
N ILE A 6 0.32 2.30 18.41
CA ILE A 6 -0.14 3.65 18.66
C ILE A 6 -1.66 3.60 18.67
N ASP A 7 -2.27 4.03 19.77
CA ASP A 7 -3.71 3.95 20.01
C ASP A 7 -4.23 5.34 20.41
N ASN A 8 -5.17 5.88 19.63
CA ASN A 8 -5.82 7.17 19.94
C ASN A 8 -7.25 6.99 20.48
N GLY A 9 -7.63 5.77 20.86
CA GLY A 9 -8.99 5.41 21.31
C GLY A 9 -10.00 5.17 20.18
N ILE A 10 -9.68 5.51 18.93
CA ILE A 10 -10.54 5.32 17.75
C ILE A 10 -9.94 4.27 16.82
N VAL A 11 -8.66 4.43 16.49
CA VAL A 11 -7.85 3.52 15.69
C VAL A 11 -6.61 3.14 16.47
N LYS A 12 -6.20 1.87 16.34
CA LYS A 12 -4.89 1.41 16.80
C LYS A 12 -4.07 0.90 15.63
N LEU A 13 -2.91 1.51 15.43
CA LEU A 13 -1.93 1.17 14.40
C LEU A 13 -0.84 0.28 15.02
N THR A 14 -0.58 -0.88 14.42
CA THR A 14 0.43 -1.84 14.89
C THR A 14 1.54 -2.00 13.85
N LEU A 15 2.75 -1.59 14.21
CA LEU A 15 3.93 -1.58 13.34
C LEU A 15 5.01 -2.53 13.84
N MET A 16 5.71 -3.19 12.92
CA MET A 16 6.82 -4.09 13.24
C MET A 16 8.11 -3.29 13.47
N LYS A 17 8.84 -3.58 14.55
CA LYS A 17 10.09 -2.91 14.91
C LYS A 17 11.31 -3.82 14.70
N PRO A 18 12.36 -3.37 13.97
CA PRO A 18 12.54 -2.05 13.37
C PRO A 18 12.09 -1.93 11.90
N SER A 19 11.47 -2.96 11.33
CA SER A 19 11.21 -3.01 9.88
C SER A 19 10.26 -1.94 9.35
N GLY A 20 9.38 -1.41 10.19
CA GLY A 20 8.39 -0.39 9.83
C GLY A 20 7.25 -0.92 8.94
N TYR A 21 7.03 -2.24 8.92
CA TYR A 21 5.85 -2.84 8.26
C TYR A 21 4.60 -2.60 9.10
N ILE A 22 3.47 -2.36 8.43
CA ILE A 22 2.16 -2.22 9.04
C ILE A 22 1.56 -3.62 9.16
N SER A 23 1.57 -4.14 10.38
CA SER A 23 1.09 -5.50 10.67
C SER A 23 -0.38 -5.55 11.07
N GLY A 24 -0.95 -4.41 11.50
CA GLY A 24 -2.36 -4.32 11.82
C GLY A 24 -2.90 -2.91 11.96
N VAL A 25 -4.20 -2.81 11.71
CA VAL A 25 -5.03 -1.62 11.96
C VAL A 25 -6.32 -2.10 12.63
N ARG A 26 -6.54 -1.68 13.87
CA ARG A 26 -7.75 -1.98 14.64
C ARG A 26 -8.70 -0.81 14.58
N TYR A 27 -9.97 -1.08 14.30
CA TYR A 27 -11.00 -0.04 14.16
C TYR A 27 -12.38 -0.61 14.50
N LYS A 28 -13.22 0.14 15.22
CA LYS A 28 -14.61 -0.24 15.58
C LYS A 28 -14.77 -1.68 16.09
N GLY A 29 -13.93 -2.07 17.06
CA GLY A 29 -13.97 -3.41 17.67
C GLY A 29 -13.45 -4.56 16.79
N ILE A 30 -13.00 -4.27 15.57
CA ILE A 30 -12.35 -5.26 14.70
C ILE A 30 -10.86 -5.28 15.03
N ASP A 31 -10.37 -6.43 15.49
CA ASP A 31 -8.99 -6.58 15.96
C ASP A 31 -7.93 -6.20 14.91
N ASN A 32 -8.16 -6.55 13.65
CA ASN A 32 -7.31 -6.17 12.52
C ASN A 32 -8.11 -6.20 11.22
N ILE A 33 -8.11 -5.11 10.47
CA ILE A 33 -8.75 -5.00 9.14
C ILE A 33 -7.83 -5.46 7.99
N LEU A 34 -6.54 -5.66 8.26
CA LEU A 34 -5.57 -6.15 7.27
C LEU A 34 -5.60 -7.69 7.16
N GLU A 35 -5.27 -8.21 5.97
CA GLU A 35 -5.39 -9.63 5.63
C GLU A 35 -4.56 -10.51 6.59
N ASN A 36 -5.25 -11.24 7.45
CA ASN A 36 -4.62 -11.96 8.55
C ASN A 36 -3.94 -13.26 8.10
N ARG A 37 -4.31 -13.81 6.93
CA ARG A 37 -3.69 -15.01 6.33
C ARG A 37 -2.31 -14.70 5.72
N LEU A 38 -2.01 -13.43 5.46
CA LEU A 38 -0.68 -13.01 5.03
C LEU A 38 0.28 -12.90 6.21
N LYS A 39 1.57 -13.13 5.91
CA LYS A 39 2.67 -12.78 6.82
C LYS A 39 2.55 -11.30 7.21
N GLU A 40 2.88 -10.96 8.45
CA GLU A 40 2.74 -9.59 8.96
C GLU A 40 3.44 -8.53 8.10
N ALA A 41 4.61 -8.87 7.53
CA ALA A 41 5.38 -8.02 6.62
C ALA A 41 4.75 -7.81 5.23
N ARG A 42 3.63 -8.47 4.92
CA ARG A 42 2.93 -8.40 3.63
C ARG A 42 1.53 -7.81 3.73
N ARG A 43 1.16 -7.25 4.89
CA ARG A 43 -0.18 -6.71 5.14
C ARG A 43 -0.28 -5.24 4.76
N GLY A 44 0.61 -4.40 5.27
CA GLY A 44 0.80 -3.05 4.76
C GLY A 44 2.28 -2.69 4.75
N TYR A 45 2.77 -2.17 3.64
CA TYR A 45 4.20 -1.92 3.45
C TYR A 45 4.44 -0.85 2.39
N TRP A 46 5.55 -0.14 2.53
CA TRP A 46 6.11 0.64 1.44
C TRP A 46 6.94 -0.29 0.55
N ASP A 47 6.87 -0.12 -0.76
CA ASP A 47 7.72 -0.83 -1.71
C ASP A 47 8.30 0.11 -2.77
N ILE A 48 9.41 -0.33 -3.35
CA ILE A 48 10.06 0.34 -4.46
C ILE A 48 10.42 -0.69 -5.54
N VAL A 49 10.14 -0.34 -6.79
CA VAL A 49 10.71 -1.00 -7.97
C VAL A 49 11.76 -0.06 -8.54
N TRP A 50 12.98 -0.58 -8.69
CA TRP A 50 14.11 0.24 -9.11
C TRP A 50 15.10 -0.57 -9.93
N SER A 51 15.93 0.12 -10.69
CA SER A 51 17.02 -0.47 -11.47
C SER A 51 18.25 0.41 -11.42
N ARG A 52 19.39 -0.16 -11.85
CA ARG A 52 20.64 0.58 -12.00
C ARG A 52 20.95 0.78 -13.48
N PRO A 53 21.25 2.02 -13.93
CA PRO A 53 21.61 2.27 -15.32
C PRO A 53 22.84 1.46 -15.80
N ASP A 54 23.77 1.15 -14.90
CA ASP A 54 24.95 0.33 -15.18
C ASP A 54 24.67 -1.19 -15.14
N ILE A 55 23.48 -1.63 -14.70
CA ILE A 55 23.05 -3.04 -14.63
C ILE A 55 21.73 -3.20 -15.40
N ARG A 56 21.79 -3.02 -16.72
CA ARG A 56 20.63 -2.86 -17.61
C ARG A 56 19.64 -4.03 -17.68
N THR A 57 20.00 -5.22 -17.21
CA THR A 57 19.17 -6.43 -17.34
C THR A 57 18.37 -6.76 -16.07
N ARG A 58 18.45 -5.92 -15.03
CA ARG A 58 17.89 -6.26 -13.72
C ARG A 58 17.05 -5.13 -13.12
N SER A 59 15.79 -5.47 -12.83
CA SER A 59 14.92 -4.69 -11.95
C SER A 59 14.87 -5.37 -10.57
N PHE A 60 14.72 -4.56 -9.53
CA PHE A 60 14.72 -4.97 -8.14
C PHE A 60 13.42 -4.53 -7.47
N PHE A 61 12.87 -5.40 -6.62
CA PHE A 61 11.76 -5.09 -5.74
C PHE A 61 12.25 -5.13 -4.30
N ASP A 62 12.06 -4.05 -3.54
CA ASP A 62 12.41 -3.97 -2.11
C ASP A 62 11.19 -3.44 -1.34
N THR A 63 10.81 -4.11 -0.25
CA THR A 63 9.73 -3.66 0.66
C THR A 63 10.24 -2.67 1.72
N LEU A 64 11.40 -2.07 1.45
CA LEU A 64 12.03 -1.00 2.23
C LEU A 64 12.13 -1.36 3.71
N GLU A 65 12.64 -2.58 3.99
CA GLU A 65 12.80 -3.03 5.37
C GLU A 65 13.77 -2.11 6.13
N SER A 66 13.27 -1.44 7.16
CA SER A 66 14.05 -0.53 7.99
C SER A 66 14.84 -1.26 9.08
N THR A 67 15.93 -0.66 9.53
CA THR A 67 16.83 -1.23 10.53
C THR A 67 16.84 -0.47 11.85
N SER A 68 16.26 0.74 11.87
CA SER A 68 16.19 1.60 13.05
C SER A 68 14.78 2.13 13.28
N PHE A 69 14.48 2.46 14.54
CA PHE A 69 13.21 3.04 14.98
C PHE A 69 13.47 4.17 15.97
N ARG A 70 12.70 5.25 15.88
CA ARG A 70 12.64 6.29 16.91
C ARG A 70 11.24 6.91 17.01
N VAL A 71 10.93 7.44 18.19
CA VAL A 71 9.81 8.37 18.40
C VAL A 71 10.29 9.77 18.03
N VAL A 72 9.51 10.46 17.20
CA VAL A 72 9.82 11.81 16.70
C VAL A 72 9.09 12.85 17.53
N ALA A 73 7.80 12.61 17.76
CA ALA A 73 6.95 13.44 18.60
C ALA A 73 5.99 12.55 19.39
N GLU A 74 5.76 12.90 20.65
CA GLU A 74 4.77 12.28 21.53
C GLU A 74 4.17 13.39 22.39
N THR A 75 2.98 13.82 21.99
CA THR A 75 2.20 14.86 22.66
C THR A 75 0.77 14.36 22.89
N GLU A 76 -0.04 15.13 23.62
CA GLU A 76 -1.45 14.80 23.82
C GLU A 76 -2.24 14.74 22.50
N ASP A 77 -1.82 15.51 21.49
CA ASP A 77 -2.51 15.62 20.21
C ASP A 77 -1.98 14.67 19.13
N GLN A 78 -0.73 14.23 19.25
CA GLN A 78 -0.03 13.53 18.17
C GLN A 78 1.05 12.57 18.68
N VAL A 79 1.14 11.41 18.02
CA VAL A 79 2.33 10.57 18.04
C VAL A 79 2.87 10.46 16.62
N GLU A 80 4.15 10.77 16.44
CA GLU A 80 4.91 10.53 15.21
C GLU A 80 6.09 9.61 15.48
N ILE A 81 6.24 8.60 14.64
CA ILE A 81 7.36 7.66 14.70
C ILE A 81 8.05 7.51 13.36
N SER A 82 9.32 7.14 13.41
CA SER A 82 10.23 7.05 12.26
C SER A 82 10.90 5.68 12.21
N PHE A 83 10.92 5.09 11.02
CA PHE A 83 11.65 3.86 10.73
C PHE A 83 12.65 4.11 9.61
N THR A 84 13.94 3.99 9.90
CA THR A 84 15.00 4.38 8.98
C THR A 84 15.86 3.22 8.52
N LYS A 85 16.41 3.37 7.31
CA LYS A 85 17.45 2.52 6.73
C LYS A 85 18.46 3.44 6.07
N THR A 86 19.74 3.26 6.37
CA THR A 86 20.80 3.97 5.66
C THR A 86 21.47 3.06 4.65
N TRP A 87 21.92 3.65 3.55
CA TRP A 87 22.67 2.93 2.53
C TRP A 87 24.17 3.29 2.60
N ASN A 88 25.03 2.32 2.30
CA ASN A 88 26.45 2.53 2.07
C ASN A 88 26.99 1.51 1.06
N LEU A 89 28.19 1.78 0.52
CA LEU A 89 28.83 0.97 -0.52
C LEU A 89 29.00 -0.52 -0.15
N SER A 90 29.15 -0.85 1.13
CA SER A 90 29.37 -2.23 1.58
C SER A 90 28.13 -3.13 1.46
N LEU A 91 26.93 -2.55 1.37
CA LEU A 91 25.69 -3.31 1.16
C LEU A 91 25.65 -3.96 -0.24
N GLY A 92 26.42 -3.44 -1.20
CA GLY A 92 26.53 -3.96 -2.55
C GLY A 92 25.34 -3.61 -3.44
N ASN A 93 25.28 -4.24 -4.61
CA ASN A 93 24.43 -3.81 -5.73
C ASN A 93 22.96 -4.25 -5.65
N ASN A 94 22.58 -5.05 -4.64
CA ASN A 94 21.21 -5.56 -4.50
C ASN A 94 20.32 -4.67 -3.62
N PHE A 95 20.87 -3.59 -3.04
CA PHE A 95 20.13 -2.67 -2.20
C PHE A 95 20.02 -1.32 -2.88
N VAL A 96 18.85 -0.71 -2.77
CA VAL A 96 18.59 0.61 -3.34
C VAL A 96 19.56 1.62 -2.73
N PRO A 97 20.30 2.42 -3.53
CA PRO A 97 21.25 3.39 -3.02
C PRO A 97 20.52 4.64 -2.50
N LEU A 98 19.69 4.48 -1.47
CA LEU A 98 18.89 5.52 -0.84
C LEU A 98 18.90 5.37 0.68
N ASN A 99 18.99 6.51 1.37
CA ASN A 99 18.53 6.60 2.76
C ASN A 99 17.00 6.66 2.73
N ILE A 100 16.37 5.89 3.61
CA ILE A 100 14.92 5.77 3.70
C ILE A 100 14.50 6.16 5.11
N ASP A 101 13.47 7.00 5.22
CA ASP A 101 12.81 7.34 6.48
C ASP A 101 11.29 7.26 6.29
N LYS A 102 10.67 6.19 6.81
CA LYS A 102 9.21 6.00 6.80
C LYS A 102 8.63 6.59 8.07
N ARG A 103 7.65 7.47 7.91
CA ARG A 103 7.00 8.20 9.00
C ARG A 103 5.54 7.81 9.11
N TYR A 104 5.10 7.62 10.34
CA TYR A 104 3.70 7.33 10.67
C TYR A 104 3.23 8.31 11.75
N ILE A 105 2.09 8.94 11.52
CA ILE A 105 1.50 9.92 12.43
C ILE A 105 0.09 9.47 12.78
N VAL A 106 -0.22 9.40 14.07
CA VAL A 106 -1.58 9.19 14.58
C VAL A 106 -1.95 10.41 15.41
N LEU A 107 -3.09 11.02 15.10
CA LEU A 107 -3.59 12.20 15.78
C LEU A 107 -4.73 11.84 16.73
N SER A 108 -4.86 12.57 17.83
CA SER A 108 -6.01 12.47 18.72
C SER A 108 -7.31 12.84 17.98
N GLY A 109 -8.39 12.12 18.26
CA GLY A 109 -9.71 12.41 17.67
C GLY A 109 -9.89 12.06 16.18
N VAL A 110 -8.85 11.53 15.50
CA VAL A 110 -8.90 11.20 14.06
C VAL A 110 -9.08 9.70 13.83
N SER A 111 -10.00 9.31 12.93
CA SER A 111 -10.24 7.90 12.57
C SER A 111 -9.31 7.42 11.45
N GLY A 112 -8.00 7.54 11.65
CA GLY A 112 -6.99 7.18 10.66
C GLY A 112 -5.58 7.53 11.11
N PHE A 113 -4.62 7.35 10.20
CA PHE A 113 -3.22 7.72 10.42
C PHE A 113 -2.65 8.27 9.11
N TYR A 114 -1.62 9.09 9.23
CA TYR A 114 -0.87 9.61 8.09
C TYR A 114 0.41 8.79 7.92
N SER A 115 0.86 8.65 6.68
CA SER A 115 2.09 7.96 6.34
C SER A 115 2.77 8.69 5.19
N TYR A 116 4.08 8.87 5.30
CA TYR A 116 4.92 9.35 4.20
C TYR A 116 6.32 8.74 4.31
N ALA A 117 7.06 8.76 3.21
CA ALA A 117 8.43 8.27 3.17
C ALA A 117 9.35 9.35 2.58
N ILE A 118 10.52 9.53 3.20
CA ILE A 118 11.58 10.39 2.69
C ILE A 118 12.63 9.50 2.07
N PHE A 119 12.95 9.77 0.80
CA PHE A 119 13.98 9.09 0.03
C PHE A 119 15.11 10.10 -0.22
N GLU A 120 16.29 9.85 0.36
CA GLU A 120 17.45 10.72 0.21
C GLU A 120 18.56 9.99 -0.56
N HIS A 121 18.97 10.60 -1.68
CA HIS A 121 20.11 10.18 -2.48
C HIS A 121 21.26 11.18 -2.26
N LEU A 122 22.40 10.71 -1.79
CA LEU A 122 23.54 11.59 -1.51
C LEU A 122 24.49 11.67 -2.71
N LYS A 123 25.14 12.83 -2.85
CA LYS A 123 26.14 13.08 -3.89
C LYS A 123 27.23 12.00 -3.87
N GLY A 124 27.51 11.43 -5.05
CA GLY A 124 28.55 10.41 -5.22
C GLY A 124 28.05 8.98 -5.02
N TRP A 125 26.77 8.78 -4.71
CA TRP A 125 26.16 7.46 -4.70
C TRP A 125 25.82 6.99 -6.12
N PRO A 126 25.72 5.67 -6.36
CA PRO A 126 25.38 5.14 -7.68
C PRO A 126 24.06 5.70 -8.20
N ASP A 127 24.01 5.93 -9.50
CA ASP A 127 22.77 6.30 -10.18
C ASP A 127 21.72 5.19 -10.02
N LEU A 128 20.46 5.58 -9.92
CA LEU A 128 19.33 4.66 -9.91
C LEU A 128 18.19 5.21 -10.77
N ASN A 129 17.40 4.29 -11.31
CA ASN A 129 16.07 4.60 -11.84
C ASN A 129 15.04 4.10 -10.84
N VAL A 130 14.05 4.93 -10.51
CA VAL A 130 12.89 4.54 -9.71
C VAL A 130 11.71 4.35 -10.67
N ASP A 131 11.30 3.10 -10.84
CA ASP A 131 10.19 2.75 -11.73
C ASP A 131 8.85 2.85 -10.99
N GLU A 132 8.85 2.55 -9.70
CA GLU A 132 7.68 2.62 -8.82
C GLU A 132 8.14 2.87 -7.37
N ALA A 133 7.42 3.72 -6.63
CA ALA A 133 7.52 3.84 -5.18
C ALA A 133 6.13 4.08 -4.63
N ARG A 134 5.67 3.22 -3.72
CA ARG A 134 4.29 3.25 -3.22
C ARG A 134 4.16 2.71 -1.82
N ILE A 135 3.00 2.94 -1.21
CA ILE A 135 2.51 2.17 -0.06
C ILE A 135 1.35 1.27 -0.51
N ALA A 136 1.35 0.03 -0.03
CA ALA A 136 0.32 -0.95 -0.32
C ALA A 136 -0.36 -1.42 0.96
N PHE A 137 -1.68 -1.62 0.89
CA PHE A 137 -2.51 -2.20 1.95
C PHE A 137 -3.27 -3.40 1.41
N LYS A 138 -3.13 -4.55 2.07
CA LYS A 138 -3.89 -5.78 1.83
C LYS A 138 -4.93 -5.89 2.93
N LEU A 139 -6.18 -5.58 2.57
CA LEU A 139 -7.31 -5.66 3.50
C LEU A 139 -7.88 -7.07 3.52
N ARG A 140 -8.65 -7.37 4.56
CA ARG A 140 -9.31 -8.66 4.72
C ARG A 140 -10.29 -8.96 3.60
N HIS A 141 -10.02 -10.02 2.83
CA HIS A 141 -10.91 -10.51 1.77
C HIS A 141 -12.30 -10.95 2.22
N ASP A 142 -12.46 -11.38 3.46
CA ASP A 142 -13.72 -11.86 4.03
C ASP A 142 -14.55 -10.71 4.58
N MET A 143 -14.05 -9.47 4.48
CA MET A 143 -14.70 -8.28 4.99
C MET A 143 -15.00 -7.25 3.91
N PHE A 144 -14.03 -6.98 3.02
CA PHE A 144 -14.13 -5.89 2.05
C PHE A 144 -14.53 -6.44 0.67
N ASP A 145 -15.73 -6.06 0.23
CA ASP A 145 -16.41 -6.60 -0.94
C ASP A 145 -16.70 -5.53 -2.01
N TYR A 146 -16.80 -4.27 -1.60
CA TYR A 146 -17.15 -3.16 -2.49
C TYR A 146 -15.99 -2.18 -2.60
N MET A 147 -15.60 -1.84 -3.83
CA MET A 147 -14.54 -0.88 -4.10
C MET A 147 -15.12 0.39 -4.71
N ALA A 148 -14.59 1.54 -4.31
CA ALA A 148 -14.97 2.84 -4.85
C ALA A 148 -13.72 3.67 -5.15
N ILE A 149 -13.60 4.12 -6.39
CA ILE A 149 -12.51 4.97 -6.89
C ILE A 149 -13.07 6.33 -7.34
N SER A 150 -14.20 6.32 -8.03
CA SER A 150 -14.94 7.50 -8.47
C SER A 150 -16.42 7.17 -8.57
N ASP A 151 -17.26 8.19 -8.81
CA ASP A 151 -18.71 8.01 -8.93
C ASP A 151 -19.09 6.98 -10.02
N ASP A 152 -18.30 6.89 -11.08
CA ASP A 152 -18.46 5.98 -12.22
C ASP A 152 -17.60 4.70 -12.14
N LYS A 153 -16.65 4.62 -11.20
CA LYS A 153 -15.79 3.43 -10.96
C LYS A 153 -15.96 2.93 -9.54
N GLN A 154 -17.11 2.32 -9.29
CA GLN A 154 -17.43 1.69 -8.02
C GLN A 154 -18.32 0.47 -8.22
N ARG A 155 -18.02 -0.62 -7.51
CA ARG A 155 -18.73 -1.90 -7.69
C ARG A 155 -18.39 -2.90 -6.58
N ILE A 156 -19.23 -3.94 -6.50
CA ILE A 156 -18.83 -5.21 -5.86
C ILE A 156 -17.72 -5.82 -6.72
N MET A 157 -16.61 -6.17 -6.06
CA MET A 157 -15.43 -6.71 -6.70
C MET A 157 -15.42 -8.24 -6.64
N PRO A 158 -14.82 -8.91 -7.63
CA PRO A 158 -14.50 -10.32 -7.49
C PRO A 158 -13.48 -10.53 -6.37
N THR A 159 -13.53 -11.70 -5.75
CA THR A 159 -12.52 -12.11 -4.77
C THR A 159 -11.20 -12.47 -5.47
N GLU A 160 -10.10 -12.50 -4.73
CA GLU A 160 -8.83 -13.01 -5.27
C GLU A 160 -8.96 -14.47 -5.72
N ASN A 161 -9.73 -15.28 -4.99
CA ASN A 161 -9.96 -16.67 -5.37
C ASN A 161 -10.76 -16.81 -6.66
N ASP A 162 -11.74 -15.92 -6.91
CA ASP A 162 -12.49 -15.90 -8.18
C ASP A 162 -11.55 -15.67 -9.38
N ARG A 163 -10.51 -14.85 -9.19
CA ARG A 163 -9.47 -14.64 -10.20
C ARG A 163 -8.56 -15.86 -10.35
N ILE A 164 -8.13 -16.48 -9.24
CA ILE A 164 -7.25 -17.66 -9.26
C ILE A 164 -7.89 -18.84 -10.01
N ILE A 165 -9.18 -19.08 -9.81
CA ILE A 165 -9.92 -20.16 -10.49
C ILE A 165 -10.49 -19.75 -11.85
N GLY A 166 -10.36 -18.47 -12.20
CA GLY A 166 -10.81 -17.93 -13.48
C GLY A 166 -9.88 -18.32 -14.63
N GLN A 167 -10.21 -17.84 -15.82
CA GLN A 167 -9.37 -18.04 -16.99
C GLN A 167 -8.55 -16.78 -17.25
N THR A 168 -7.24 -16.84 -17.00
CA THR A 168 -6.30 -15.81 -17.45
C THR A 168 -6.36 -15.70 -18.97
N LEU A 169 -6.45 -14.47 -19.48
CA LEU A 169 -6.47 -14.18 -20.91
C LEU A 169 -5.03 -13.92 -21.40
N ASP A 170 -4.87 -13.25 -22.55
CA ASP A 170 -3.55 -12.98 -23.13
C ASP A 170 -2.66 -12.11 -22.23
N TYR A 171 -3.26 -11.23 -21.43
CA TYR A 171 -2.58 -10.42 -20.42
C TYR A 171 -2.77 -11.05 -19.04
N GLY A 172 -1.69 -11.23 -18.29
CA GLY A 172 -1.72 -11.89 -16.98
C GLY A 172 -2.60 -11.19 -15.94
N GLU A 173 -2.81 -9.89 -16.10
CA GLU A 173 -3.66 -9.07 -15.25
C GLU A 173 -5.17 -9.20 -15.57
N ALA A 174 -5.52 -9.67 -16.77
CA ALA A 174 -6.89 -9.80 -17.24
C ALA A 174 -7.41 -11.25 -17.07
N VAL A 175 -8.49 -11.40 -16.30
CA VAL A 175 -9.04 -12.72 -15.95
C VAL A 175 -10.54 -12.76 -16.21
N LEU A 176 -10.97 -13.71 -17.04
CA LEU A 176 -12.38 -14.03 -17.24
C LEU A 176 -12.92 -14.81 -16.02
N LEU A 177 -13.97 -14.28 -15.41
CA LEU A 177 -14.63 -14.87 -14.24
C LEU A 177 -15.60 -15.98 -14.68
N THR A 178 -15.16 -17.24 -14.62
CA THR A 178 -15.91 -18.40 -15.12
C THR A 178 -16.91 -18.96 -14.11
N ASN A 179 -16.57 -18.92 -12.81
CA ASN A 179 -17.39 -19.42 -11.70
C ASN A 179 -17.18 -18.61 -10.41
N PRO A 180 -17.47 -17.29 -10.41
CA PRO A 180 -17.24 -16.44 -9.24
C PRO A 180 -18.25 -16.72 -8.11
N VAL A 181 -17.85 -16.45 -6.87
CA VAL A 181 -18.71 -16.54 -5.67
C VAL A 181 -19.97 -15.69 -5.82
N ASN A 182 -19.86 -14.50 -6.42
CA ASN A 182 -21.01 -13.69 -6.81
C ASN A 182 -21.42 -14.03 -8.26
N PRO A 183 -22.54 -14.75 -8.49
CA PRO A 183 -22.90 -15.21 -9.83
C PRO A 183 -23.17 -14.09 -10.83
N LYS A 184 -23.46 -12.86 -10.35
CA LYS A 184 -23.66 -11.70 -11.22
C LYS A 184 -22.40 -11.27 -11.96
N LEU A 185 -21.22 -11.65 -11.44
CA LEU A 185 -19.93 -11.33 -12.05
C LEU A 185 -19.51 -12.34 -13.13
N ARG A 186 -20.28 -13.41 -13.32
CA ARG A 186 -19.92 -14.49 -14.24
C ARG A 186 -19.90 -13.98 -15.68
N GLY A 187 -18.81 -14.28 -16.39
CA GLY A 187 -18.61 -13.85 -17.77
C GLY A 187 -17.98 -12.45 -17.90
N GLU A 188 -17.77 -11.73 -16.80
CA GLU A 188 -17.01 -10.49 -16.81
C GLU A 188 -15.50 -10.75 -16.83
N VAL A 189 -14.74 -9.78 -17.33
CA VAL A 189 -13.28 -9.76 -17.27
C VAL A 189 -12.86 -8.76 -16.20
N ASP A 190 -12.15 -9.23 -15.18
CA ASP A 190 -11.47 -8.37 -14.21
C ASP A 190 -10.05 -8.10 -14.70
N ASP A 191 -9.71 -6.83 -14.90
CA ASP A 191 -8.36 -6.40 -15.27
C ASP A 191 -7.89 -5.32 -14.28
N LYS A 192 -6.74 -5.59 -13.66
CA LYS A 192 -6.09 -4.70 -12.68
C LYS A 192 -5.99 -3.25 -13.17
N TYR A 193 -5.68 -3.02 -14.44
CA TYR A 193 -5.43 -1.69 -14.97
C TYR A 193 -6.70 -0.90 -15.30
N GLN A 194 -7.88 -1.53 -15.32
CA GLN A 194 -9.17 -0.83 -15.44
C GLN A 194 -9.45 0.10 -14.26
N TYR A 195 -8.79 -0.16 -13.14
CA TYR A 195 -8.93 0.58 -11.88
C TYR A 195 -7.87 1.69 -11.72
N SER A 196 -7.08 1.96 -12.75
CA SER A 196 -6.21 3.13 -12.76
C SER A 196 -7.01 4.43 -12.94
N CYS A 197 -6.45 5.54 -12.48
CA CYS A 197 -6.94 6.86 -12.80
C CYS A 197 -5.77 7.84 -12.95
N ASP A 198 -6.03 8.93 -13.68
CA ASP A 198 -5.08 10.03 -13.84
C ASP A 198 -4.70 10.62 -12.48
N ASN A 199 -3.42 10.96 -12.31
CA ASN A 199 -2.91 11.51 -11.05
C ASN A 199 -3.71 12.70 -10.53
N LYS A 200 -4.12 13.62 -11.41
CA LYS A 200 -4.95 14.79 -11.04
C LYS A 200 -6.29 14.43 -10.38
N ASP A 201 -6.81 13.24 -10.68
CA ASP A 201 -8.11 12.74 -10.20
C ASP A 201 -7.94 11.73 -9.04
N ASN A 202 -6.74 11.16 -8.87
CA ASN A 202 -6.43 10.17 -7.83
C ASN A 202 -6.25 10.81 -6.45
N ARG A 203 -7.36 11.25 -5.84
CA ARG A 203 -7.39 11.91 -4.53
C ARG A 203 -7.89 11.03 -3.40
N VAL A 204 -8.95 10.26 -3.64
CA VAL A 204 -9.54 9.37 -2.65
C VAL A 204 -10.07 8.12 -3.33
N HIS A 205 -9.72 6.96 -2.79
CA HIS A 205 -10.27 5.68 -3.24
C HIS A 205 -10.16 4.67 -2.10
N GLY A 206 -10.87 3.56 -2.22
CA GLY A 206 -10.78 2.54 -1.19
C GLY A 206 -11.83 1.45 -1.28
N TRP A 207 -12.07 0.86 -0.12
CA TRP A 207 -12.89 -0.32 0.04
C TRP A 207 -13.91 -0.13 1.15
N ILE A 208 -15.10 -0.68 0.94
CA ILE A 208 -16.19 -0.73 1.89
C ILE A 208 -16.41 -2.18 2.29
N SER A 209 -16.60 -2.40 3.58
CA SER A 209 -17.13 -3.65 4.13
C SER A 209 -18.62 -3.46 4.34
N SER A 210 -19.43 -4.02 3.46
CA SER A 210 -20.90 -3.90 3.52
C SER A 210 -21.46 -4.41 4.85
N ASP A 211 -20.98 -5.58 5.29
CA ASP A 211 -21.46 -6.25 6.51
C ASP A 211 -21.04 -5.53 7.80
N LYS A 212 -19.79 -5.04 7.85
CA LYS A 212 -19.26 -4.36 9.05
C LYS A 212 -19.58 -2.88 9.08
N ARG A 213 -20.11 -2.31 7.98
CA ARG A 213 -20.41 -0.87 7.83
C ARG A 213 -19.20 0.00 8.15
N ILE A 214 -18.04 -0.39 7.62
CA ILE A 214 -16.78 0.38 7.69
C ILE A 214 -16.21 0.59 6.29
N GLY A 215 -15.39 1.62 6.15
CA GLY A 215 -14.60 1.85 4.94
C GLY A 215 -13.12 2.02 5.29
N PHE A 216 -12.25 1.67 4.34
CA PHE A 216 -10.84 2.00 4.35
C PHE A 216 -10.56 2.87 3.14
N TRP A 217 -10.06 4.09 3.38
CA TRP A 217 -9.85 5.10 2.35
C TRP A 217 -8.38 5.51 2.33
N VAL A 218 -7.79 5.50 1.15
CA VAL A 218 -6.50 6.16 0.88
C VAL A 218 -6.84 7.58 0.45
N ILE A 219 -6.20 8.56 1.08
CA ILE A 219 -6.36 9.98 0.75
C ILE A 219 -5.00 10.54 0.38
N THR A 220 -4.88 11.02 -0.85
CA THR A 220 -3.66 11.65 -1.37
C THR A 220 -3.90 13.17 -1.48
N PRO A 221 -3.39 13.97 -0.53
CA PRO A 221 -3.71 15.40 -0.48
C PRO A 221 -2.90 16.26 -1.47
N SER A 222 -1.83 15.72 -2.07
CA SER A 222 -0.94 16.44 -2.98
C SER A 222 -0.35 15.50 -4.02
N ASP A 223 -0.12 16.00 -5.24
CA ASP A 223 0.55 15.29 -6.33
C ASP A 223 2.04 15.66 -6.46
N GLU A 224 2.58 16.53 -5.58
CA GLU A 224 3.95 17.07 -5.72
C GLU A 224 5.05 15.99 -5.72
N PHE A 225 4.77 14.81 -5.15
CA PHE A 225 5.69 13.68 -5.13
C PHE A 225 5.55 12.76 -6.35
N ARG A 226 4.50 12.91 -7.16
CA ARG A 226 4.21 12.01 -8.29
C ARG A 226 5.00 12.42 -9.53
N ALA A 227 5.61 11.44 -10.19
CA ALA A 227 6.27 11.64 -11.47
C ALA A 227 5.27 11.53 -12.63
N GLY A 228 5.62 12.07 -13.81
CA GLY A 228 4.88 11.88 -15.06
C GLY A 228 3.71 12.83 -15.32
N GLY A 229 3.41 13.74 -14.40
CA GLY A 229 2.43 14.80 -14.59
C GLY A 229 0.97 14.37 -14.40
N PRO A 230 0.01 15.29 -14.59
CA PRO A 230 -1.38 15.13 -14.15
C PRO A 230 -2.15 14.03 -14.89
N PHE A 231 -1.77 13.71 -16.13
CA PHE A 231 -2.44 12.71 -16.98
C PHE A 231 -1.75 11.35 -16.98
N LYS A 232 -0.67 11.17 -16.21
CA LYS A 232 -0.12 9.83 -16.03
C LYS A 232 -1.12 9.02 -15.21
N PRO A 233 -1.59 7.86 -15.71
CA PRO A 233 -2.41 6.98 -14.91
C PRO A 233 -1.56 6.27 -13.86
N ASP A 234 -2.10 6.14 -12.67
CA ASP A 234 -1.54 5.32 -11.60
C ASP A 234 -2.60 4.39 -11.03
N LEU A 235 -2.12 3.29 -10.44
CA LEU A 235 -2.99 2.30 -9.79
C LEU A 235 -3.61 2.89 -8.52
N THR A 236 -4.84 2.48 -8.23
CA THR A 236 -5.57 2.88 -7.03
C THR A 236 -5.83 1.66 -6.13
N SER A 237 -7.08 1.23 -6.03
CA SER A 237 -7.51 -0.03 -5.45
C SER A 237 -7.80 -1.06 -6.55
N HIS A 238 -7.66 -2.35 -6.24
CA HIS A 238 -7.96 -3.43 -7.19
C HIS A 238 -8.32 -4.73 -6.47
N ALA A 239 -8.90 -5.68 -7.21
CA ALA A 239 -9.35 -6.99 -6.70
C ALA A 239 -8.30 -7.72 -5.84
N GLY A 240 -8.77 -8.47 -4.84
CA GLY A 240 -7.96 -8.98 -3.73
C GLY A 240 -7.70 -7.88 -2.70
N PRO A 241 -8.76 -7.41 -2.01
CA PRO A 241 -8.99 -6.04 -1.56
C PRO A 241 -7.72 -5.26 -1.21
N THR A 242 -7.13 -4.68 -2.24
CA THR A 242 -5.85 -3.97 -2.18
C THR A 242 -6.12 -2.48 -2.36
N ALA A 243 -5.43 -1.64 -1.59
CA ALA A 243 -5.38 -0.20 -1.81
C ALA A 243 -3.91 0.24 -1.88
N LEU A 244 -3.59 1.08 -2.87
CA LEU A 244 -2.23 1.58 -3.14
C LEU A 244 -2.19 3.11 -3.04
N ALA A 245 -1.04 3.70 -2.74
CA ALA A 245 -0.80 5.14 -2.81
C ALA A 245 0.63 5.47 -3.24
#